data_AF-A0A536Y365-F1
#
_entry.id   AF-A0A536Y365-F1
#
_cell.length_a   1.000
_cell.length_b   1.000
_cell.length_c   1.000
_cell.angle_alpha   90.00
_cell.angle_beta   90.00
_cell.angle_gamma   90.00
#
_symmetry.space_group_name_H-M   'P 1'
#
loop_
_entity.id
_entity.type
_entity.pdbx_description
1 polymer ?
#
loop_
_entity_poly.entity_id
_entity_poly.type
_entity_poly.pdbx_seq_one_letter_code
_entity_poly.pdbx_strand_id
1 'polypeptide(L)'
;MTDAELAESWSDLGIVVRELRAQNRGELADRLIGNVLYASTSGEIYNNVGHTLHEHRALRKTLSLEGSAAWDRVIDLIERIYGGINLPHWFARQWRKFWRTK
;
A
#
# COMPACT_ATOMS: atom_id res chain seq x y z
N MET A 1 13.72 -6.95 -4.54
CA MET A 1 12.76 -6.45 -5.54
C MET A 1 13.11 -5.02 -5.87
N THR A 2 13.29 -4.72 -7.15
CA THR A 2 13.54 -3.40 -7.71
C THR A 2 12.23 -2.70 -8.05
N ASP A 3 12.26 -1.39 -8.30
CA ASP A 3 11.10 -0.62 -8.77
C ASP A 3 10.52 -1.19 -10.08
N ALA A 4 11.36 -1.71 -10.98
CA ALA A 4 10.94 -2.32 -12.24
C ALA A 4 10.20 -3.65 -12.02
N GLU A 5 10.73 -4.52 -11.16
CA GLU A 5 10.09 -5.79 -10.79
C GLU A 5 8.75 -5.56 -10.06
N LEU A 6 8.68 -4.51 -9.23
CA LEU A 6 7.43 -4.10 -8.60
C LEU A 6 6.41 -3.62 -9.64
N ALA A 7 6.83 -2.78 -10.60
CA ALA A 7 5.92 -2.28 -11.64
C ALA A 7 5.40 -3.38 -12.57
N GLU A 8 6.16 -4.45 -12.78
CA GLU A 8 5.72 -5.63 -13.55
C GLU A 8 4.64 -6.44 -12.81
N SER A 9 4.83 -6.66 -11.50
CA SER A 9 3.94 -7.49 -10.70
C SER A 9 2.73 -6.72 -10.14
N TRP A 10 2.91 -5.45 -9.83
CA TRP A 10 1.95 -4.53 -9.20
C TRP A 10 2.06 -3.14 -9.85
N SER A 11 1.62 -3.02 -11.10
CA SER A 11 1.77 -1.80 -11.92
C SER A 11 1.32 -0.51 -11.23
N ASP A 12 0.13 -0.50 -10.65
CA ASP A 12 -0.40 0.69 -9.96
C ASP A 12 0.43 1.06 -8.72
N LEU A 13 0.94 0.08 -7.96
CA LEU A 13 1.83 0.35 -6.83
C LEU A 13 3.20 0.85 -7.31
N GLY A 14 3.69 0.35 -8.44
CA GLY A 14 4.90 0.86 -9.09
C GLY A 14 4.78 2.34 -9.47
N ILE A 15 3.62 2.77 -9.98
CA ILE A 15 3.34 4.18 -10.27
C ILE A 15 3.39 5.02 -8.98
N VAL A 16 2.74 4.56 -7.91
CA VAL A 16 2.75 5.25 -6.61
C VAL A 16 4.18 5.37 -6.06
N VAL A 17 4.95 4.29 -6.09
CA VAL A 17 6.35 4.27 -5.61
C VAL A 17 7.21 5.25 -6.40
N ARG A 18 7.09 5.26 -7.74
CA ARG A 18 7.81 6.19 -8.61
C ARG A 18 7.51 7.64 -8.25
N GLU A 19 6.24 7.99 -8.04
CA GLU A 19 5.87 9.35 -7.67
C GLU A 19 6.32 9.75 -6.26
N LEU A 20 6.25 8.82 -5.30
CA LEU A 20 6.77 9.06 -3.96
C LEU A 20 8.28 9.35 -4.00
N ARG A 21 9.06 8.62 -4.82
CA ARG A 21 10.48 8.93 -5.03
C ARG A 21 10.68 10.32 -5.65
N ALA A 22 9.89 10.67 -6.66
CA ALA A 22 9.95 12.00 -7.30
C ALA A 22 9.66 13.15 -6.31
N GLN A 23 8.90 12.89 -5.24
CA GLN A 23 8.61 13.84 -4.16
C GLN A 23 9.58 13.76 -2.98
N ASN A 24 10.76 13.16 -3.15
CA ASN A 24 11.75 12.93 -2.09
C ASN A 24 11.21 12.12 -0.90
N ARG A 25 10.21 11.25 -1.11
CA ARG A 25 9.65 10.32 -0.12
C ARG A 25 10.24 8.91 -0.30
N GLY A 26 11.55 8.83 -0.50
CA GLY A 26 12.28 7.59 -0.78
C GLY A 26 12.06 6.50 0.27
N GLU A 27 12.09 6.86 1.56
CA GLU A 27 11.87 5.90 2.65
C GLU A 27 10.48 5.25 2.61
N LEU A 28 9.44 6.00 2.23
CA LEU A 28 8.08 5.46 2.12
C LEU A 28 7.95 4.55 0.89
N ALA A 29 8.58 4.93 -0.22
CA ALA A 29 8.69 4.09 -1.41
C ALA A 29 9.39 2.76 -1.08
N ASP A 30 10.52 2.81 -0.37
CA ASP A 30 11.26 1.62 0.04
C ASP A 30 10.46 0.76 1.03
N ARG A 31 9.70 1.37 1.95
CA ARG A 31 8.79 0.65 2.85
C ARG A 31 7.70 -0.10 2.08
N LEU A 32 7.10 0.52 1.05
CA LEU A 32 6.09 -0.14 0.22
C LEU A 32 6.68 -1.33 -0.56
N ILE A 33 7.89 -1.18 -1.12
CA ILE A 33 8.61 -2.29 -1.76
C ILE A 33 8.89 -3.40 -0.74
N GLY A 34 9.36 -3.05 0.46
CA GLY A 34 9.63 -4.00 1.53
C GLY A 34 8.39 -4.76 1.98
N ASN A 35 7.23 -4.10 2.06
CA ASN A 35 5.95 -4.74 2.40
C ASN A 35 5.55 -5.84 1.41
N VAL A 36 5.95 -5.71 0.14
CA VAL A 36 5.71 -6.72 -0.89
C VAL A 36 6.79 -7.81 -0.84
N LEU A 37 8.06 -7.42 -0.73
CA LEU A 37 9.20 -8.33 -0.79
C LEU A 37 9.28 -9.29 0.40
N TYR A 38 8.98 -8.82 1.61
CA TYR A 38 9.19 -9.58 2.84
C TYR A 38 7.93 -10.25 3.38
N ALA A 39 6.80 -10.13 2.70
CA ALA A 39 5.57 -10.81 3.08
C ALA A 39 5.64 -12.30 2.69
N SER A 40 5.13 -13.17 3.56
CA SER A 40 5.08 -14.62 3.32
C SER A 40 3.82 -15.05 2.60
N THR A 41 2.81 -14.19 2.54
CA THR A 41 1.54 -14.47 1.86
C THR A 41 1.02 -13.23 1.13
N SER A 42 0.21 -13.44 0.08
CA SER A 42 -0.50 -12.34 -0.59
C SER A 42 -1.34 -11.53 0.39
N GLY A 43 -1.92 -12.18 1.41
CA GLY A 43 -2.71 -11.49 2.42
C GLY A 43 -1.89 -10.54 3.30
N GLU A 44 -0.65 -10.89 3.62
CA GLU A 44 0.27 -9.98 4.31
C GLU A 44 0.68 -8.81 3.43
N ILE A 45 0.92 -9.04 2.13
CA ILE A 45 1.22 -7.97 1.17
C ILE A 45 0.09 -6.93 1.18
N TYR A 46 -1.14 -7.37 0.90
CA TYR A 46 -2.29 -6.45 0.83
C TYR A 46 -2.52 -5.73 2.17
N ASN A 47 -2.36 -6.42 3.30
CA ASN A 47 -2.51 -5.82 4.62
C ASN A 47 -1.45 -4.74 4.88
N ASN A 48 -0.17 -5.04 4.65
CA ASN A 48 0.94 -4.14 4.94
C ASN A 48 0.97 -2.93 4.00
N VAL A 49 0.73 -3.16 2.70
CA VAL A 49 0.58 -2.08 1.69
C VAL A 49 -0.62 -1.22 2.03
N GLY A 50 -1.79 -1.82 2.25
CA GLY A 50 -3.01 -1.09 2.58
C GLY A 50 -2.87 -0.24 3.83
N HIS A 51 -2.24 -0.79 4.88
CA HIS A 51 -1.92 -0.06 6.10
C HIS A 51 -1.01 1.14 5.84
N THR A 52 0.10 0.91 5.14
CA THR A 52 1.06 1.96 4.85
C THR A 52 0.44 3.09 4.01
N LEU A 53 -0.34 2.76 2.98
CA LEU A 53 -1.05 3.77 2.20
C LEU A 53 -2.10 4.49 3.07
N HIS A 54 -2.87 3.79 3.90
CA HIS A 54 -3.86 4.44 4.75
C HIS A 54 -3.26 5.40 5.79
N GLU A 55 -2.14 5.04 6.42
CA GLU A 55 -1.38 5.90 7.33
C GLU A 55 -0.94 7.20 6.63
N HIS A 56 -0.59 7.10 5.35
CA HIS A 56 -0.08 8.21 4.55
C HIS A 56 -1.10 8.78 3.55
N ARG A 57 -2.41 8.56 3.76
CA ARG A 57 -3.49 8.95 2.82
C ARG A 57 -3.51 10.44 2.43
N ALA A 58 -2.96 11.31 3.27
CA ALA A 58 -2.84 12.73 2.96
C ALA A 58 -1.96 13.00 1.73
N LEU A 59 -0.96 12.14 1.49
CA LEU A 59 -0.04 12.25 0.35
C LEU A 59 -0.73 12.01 -0.98
N ARG A 60 -1.85 11.26 -1.03
CA ARG A 60 -2.63 11.07 -2.26
C ARG A 60 -2.89 12.39 -2.98
N LYS A 61 -3.24 13.45 -2.22
CA LYS A 61 -3.56 14.78 -2.78
C LYS A 61 -2.36 15.53 -3.34
N THR A 62 -1.14 15.10 -3.01
CA THR A 62 0.10 15.73 -3.50
C THR A 62 0.65 15.00 -4.72
N LEU A 63 0.15 13.80 -5.04
CA LEU A 63 0.51 13.06 -6.24
C LEU A 63 -0.05 13.73 -7.50
N SER A 64 0.53 13.40 -8.65
CA SER A 64 -0.05 13.75 -9.94
C SER A 64 -1.42 13.08 -10.12
N LEU A 65 -2.17 13.45 -11.15
CA LEU A 65 -3.45 12.81 -11.46
C LEU A 65 -3.29 11.29 -11.67
N GLU A 66 -2.21 10.87 -12.34
CA GLU A 66 -1.90 9.47 -12.57
C GLU A 66 -1.59 8.74 -11.26
N GLY A 67 -0.72 9.31 -10.42
CA GLY A 67 -0.36 8.73 -9.12
C GLY A 67 -1.53 8.67 -8.15
N SER A 68 -2.40 9.69 -8.12
CA SER A 68 -3.62 9.69 -7.31
C SER A 68 -4.59 8.59 -7.78
N ALA A 69 -4.77 8.43 -9.09
CA ALA A 69 -5.64 7.38 -9.63
C ALA A 69 -5.06 5.97 -9.41
N ALA A 70 -3.74 5.81 -9.51
CA ALA A 70 -3.07 4.54 -9.20
C ALA A 70 -3.20 4.19 -7.72
N TRP A 71 -3.04 5.18 -6.84
CA TRP A 71 -3.29 5.04 -5.41
C TRP A 71 -4.70 4.50 -5.12
N ASP A 72 -5.72 5.12 -5.73
CA ASP A 72 -7.11 4.69 -5.57
C ASP A 72 -7.32 3.26 -6.06
N ARG A 73 -6.76 2.88 -7.21
CA ARG A 73 -6.86 1.50 -7.72
C ARG A 73 -6.21 0.47 -6.79
N VAL A 74 -5.08 0.81 -6.16
CA VAL A 74 -4.46 -0.08 -5.16
C VAL A 74 -5.36 -0.22 -3.94
N ILE A 75 -5.93 0.88 -3.44
CA ILE A 75 -6.86 0.84 -2.31
C ILE A 75 -8.11 0.03 -2.68
N ASP A 76 -8.73 0.30 -3.83
CA ASP A 76 -9.90 -0.42 -4.34
C ASP A 76 -9.62 -1.92 -4.51
N LEU A 77 -8.43 -2.30 -4.97
CA LEU A 77 -8.05 -3.70 -5.09
C LEU A 77 -7.99 -4.38 -3.71
N ILE A 78 -7.34 -3.74 -2.74
CA ILE A 78 -7.25 -4.22 -1.36
C ILE A 78 -8.66 -4.30 -0.75
N GLU A 79 -9.49 -3.29 -1.00
CA GLU A 79 -10.90 -3.28 -0.62
C GLU A 79 -11.69 -4.40 -1.26
N ARG A 80 -11.48 -4.76 -2.53
CA ARG A 80 -12.22 -5.91 -3.12
C ARG A 80 -11.82 -7.24 -2.49
N ILE A 81 -10.55 -7.38 -2.10
CA ILE A 81 -10.02 -8.60 -1.50
C ILE A 81 -10.49 -8.74 -0.04
N TYR A 82 -10.65 -7.64 0.69
CA TYR A 82 -11.01 -7.67 2.13
C TYR A 82 -12.39 -7.11 2.46
N GLY A 83 -13.00 -6.35 1.57
CA GLY A 83 -14.17 -5.48 1.73
C GLY A 83 -15.53 -6.15 1.58
N GLY A 84 -15.60 -7.47 1.72
CA GLY A 84 -16.73 -8.04 2.47
C GLY A 84 -16.76 -7.53 3.94
N ILE A 85 -15.65 -6.94 4.42
CA ILE A 85 -15.45 -6.48 5.79
C ILE A 85 -15.05 -5.01 5.74
N ASN A 86 -16.04 -4.13 5.88
CA ASN A 86 -15.98 -2.67 6.09
C ASN A 86 -14.58 -2.18 6.56
N LEU A 87 -13.85 -1.45 5.70
CA LEU A 87 -12.43 -1.07 5.90
C LEU A 87 -12.08 -0.49 7.28
N PRO A 88 -12.86 0.43 7.86
CA PRO A 88 -12.57 0.94 9.20
C PRO A 88 -12.62 -0.17 10.26
N HIS A 89 -13.53 -1.14 10.09
CA HIS A 89 -13.62 -2.34 10.93
C HIS A 89 -12.49 -3.33 10.64
N TRP A 90 -12.11 -3.53 9.38
CA TRP A 90 -10.97 -4.37 9.02
C TRP A 90 -9.67 -3.79 9.59
N PHE A 91 -9.40 -2.49 9.40
CA PHE A 91 -8.27 -1.79 10.00
C PHE A 91 -8.31 -1.85 11.53
N ALA A 92 -9.45 -1.57 12.16
CA ALA A 92 -9.61 -1.68 13.62
C ALA A 92 -9.46 -3.13 14.14
N ARG A 93 -9.73 -4.15 13.30
CA ARG A 93 -9.52 -5.57 13.65
C ARG A 93 -8.06 -5.97 13.50
N GLN A 94 -7.36 -5.47 12.48
CA GLN A 94 -5.93 -5.73 12.28
C GLN A 94 -5.07 -5.00 13.31
N TRP A 95 -5.40 -3.73 13.62
CA TRP A 95 -4.79 -2.98 14.72
C TRP A 95 -4.88 -3.76 16.04
N ARG A 96 -6.04 -4.35 16.37
CA ARG A 96 -6.19 -5.18 17.57
C ARG A 96 -5.38 -6.47 17.57
N LYS A 97 -5.10 -7.07 16.40
CA LYS A 97 -4.27 -8.28 16.31
C LYS A 97 -2.80 -7.96 16.52
N PHE A 98 -2.29 -6.91 15.89
CA PHE A 98 -0.87 -6.52 15.99
C PHE A 98 -0.44 -6.23 17.43
N TRP A 99 -1.28 -5.53 18.21
CA TRP A 99 -1.02 -5.22 19.63
C TRP A 99 -1.22 -6.39 20.61
N ARG A 100 -1.77 -7.54 20.16
CA ARG A 100 -1.90 -8.75 21.00
C ARG A 100 -0.71 -9.70 20.89
N THR A 101 0.18 -9.46 19.94
CA THR A 101 1.36 -10.29 19.61
C THR A 101 2.69 -9.59 19.94
N LYS A 102 2.66 -8.48 20.68
CA LYS A 102 3.82 -7.90 21.35
C LYS A 102 3.65 -8.04 22.85
#